data_AF-A0A7H8S8P3-F1
#
_entry.id   AF-A0A7H8S8P3-F1
#
_cell.length_a   1.000
_cell.length_b   1.000
_cell.length_c   1.000
_cell.angle_alpha   90.00
_cell.angle_beta   90.00
_cell.angle_gamma   90.00
#
_symmetry.space_group_name_H-M   'P 1'
#
loop_
_entity.id
_entity.type
_entity.pdbx_description
1 polymer ?
#
loop_
_entity_poly.entity_id
_entity_poly.type
_entity_poly.pdbx_seq_one_letter_code
_entity_poly.pdbx_strand_id
1 'polypeptide(L)'
;MAFSIFFVLTWLAVFTFGVIQKKLSLVENTFVFLITLIVSINFSWIVMNELELIKRTEETLPYTASLLNRSIIIPVLLLIQLNMSMARDSFLWKTVVMLSAVLVLVGLSYLMTALNITDNTDWNLGLDAIYFFLLNLIAYFAYWVMESVSEKAVNQS
;
A
#
# COMPACT_ATOMS: atom_id res chain seq x y z
N MET A 1 1.59 9.07 21.17
CA MET A 1 1.55 7.59 21.09
C MET A 1 1.31 7.10 19.67
N ALA A 2 0.24 7.56 19.00
CA ALA A 2 -0.06 7.22 17.60
C ALA A 2 1.12 7.40 16.63
N PHE A 3 1.76 8.58 16.64
CA PHE A 3 2.95 8.84 15.82
C PHE A 3 4.06 7.80 16.02
N SER A 4 4.42 7.49 17.26
CA SER A 4 5.49 6.53 17.58
C SER A 4 5.18 5.13 17.04
N ILE A 5 3.92 4.70 17.14
CA ILE A 5 3.47 3.40 16.59
C ILE A 5 3.64 3.38 15.07
N PHE A 6 3.11 4.38 14.36
CA PHE A 6 3.20 4.46 12.90
C PHE A 6 4.63 4.68 12.40
N PHE A 7 5.47 5.37 13.17
CA PHE A 7 6.89 5.49 12.89
C PHE A 7 7.59 4.14 12.95
N VAL A 8 7.36 3.35 14.00
CA VAL A 8 7.92 1.99 14.13
C VAL A 8 7.41 1.06 13.04
N LEU A 9 6.11 1.12 12.71
CA LEU A 9 5.53 0.32 11.62
C LEU A 9 6.13 0.69 10.26
N THR A 10 6.33 1.99 10.02
CA THR A 10 7.00 2.48 8.81
C THR A 10 8.42 1.95 8.72
N TRP A 11 9.17 2.07 9.81
CA TRP A 11 10.54 1.57 9.88
C TRP A 11 10.58 0.05 9.63
N LEU A 12 9.68 -0.71 10.26
CA LEU A 12 9.58 -2.15 10.08
C LEU A 12 9.25 -2.53 8.63
N ALA A 13 8.30 -1.85 7.99
CA ALA A 13 7.94 -2.09 6.60
C ALA A 13 9.13 -1.83 5.67
N VAL A 14 9.78 -0.67 5.81
CA VAL A 14 10.95 -0.30 4.99
C VAL A 14 12.11 -1.27 5.22
N PHE A 15 12.39 -1.62 6.48
CA PHE A 15 13.44 -2.58 6.81
C PHE A 15 13.16 -3.96 6.20
N THR A 16 11.93 -4.45 6.34
CA THR A 16 11.48 -5.73 5.75
C THR A 16 11.68 -5.72 4.23
N PHE A 17 11.26 -4.65 3.55
CA PHE A 17 11.50 -4.49 2.12
C PHE A 17 13.00 -4.42 1.76
N GLY A 18 13.82 -3.83 2.63
CA GLY A 18 15.27 -3.79 2.50
C GLY A 18 15.89 -5.19 2.46
N VAL A 19 15.45 -6.09 3.35
CA VAL A 19 16.08 -7.40 3.58
C VAL A 19 15.48 -8.56 2.77
N ILE A 20 14.25 -8.44 2.27
CA ILE A 20 13.64 -9.52 1.47
C ILE A 20 14.42 -9.75 0.17
N GLN A 21 14.41 -11.00 -0.31
CA GLN A 21 14.92 -11.32 -1.64
C GLN A 21 14.00 -10.71 -2.70
N LYS A 22 14.50 -9.68 -3.38
CA LYS A 22 13.75 -8.95 -4.40
C LYS A 22 13.72 -9.79 -5.67
N LYS A 23 12.51 -10.07 -6.16
CA LYS A 23 12.28 -10.73 -7.46
C LYS A 23 12.12 -9.70 -8.57
N LEU A 24 11.51 -8.57 -8.24
CA LEU A 24 11.40 -7.42 -9.13
C LEU A 24 12.73 -6.68 -9.19
N SER A 25 13.05 -6.16 -10.37
CA SER A 25 14.14 -5.21 -10.58
C SER A 25 13.92 -3.90 -9.82
N LEU A 26 14.98 -3.10 -9.66
CA LEU A 26 14.87 -1.78 -9.04
C LEU A 26 13.86 -0.88 -9.76
N VAL A 27 13.83 -0.94 -11.10
CA VAL A 27 12.96 -0.10 -11.93
C VAL A 27 11.50 -0.52 -11.76
N GLU A 28 11.20 -1.82 -11.80
CA GLU A 28 9.84 -2.33 -11.58
C GLU A 28 9.32 -1.98 -10.18
N ASN A 29 10.13 -2.18 -9.14
CA ASN A 29 9.76 -1.80 -7.78
C ASN A 29 9.46 -0.30 -7.67
N THR A 30 10.31 0.54 -8.25
CA THR A 30 10.12 1.99 -8.22
C THR A 30 8.87 2.41 -8.98
N PHE A 31 8.61 1.80 -10.14
CA PHE A 31 7.42 2.10 -10.94
C PHE A 31 6.13 1.75 -10.18
N VAL A 32 6.06 0.53 -9.64
CA VAL A 32 4.91 0.09 -8.83
C VAL A 32 4.72 0.97 -7.61
N PHE A 33 5.80 1.36 -6.93
CA PHE A 33 5.76 2.27 -5.79
C PHE A 33 5.11 3.60 -6.17
N LEU A 34 5.55 4.22 -7.26
CA LEU A 34 5.05 5.51 -7.71
C LEU A 34 3.58 5.44 -8.12
N ILE A 35 3.16 4.41 -8.86
CA ILE A 35 1.75 4.22 -9.23
C ILE A 35 0.90 4.06 -7.97
N THR A 36 1.33 3.21 -7.03
CA THR A 36 0.62 3.00 -5.77
C THR A 36 0.50 4.30 -4.97
N LEU A 37 1.57 5.07 -4.91
CA LEU A 37 1.61 6.35 -4.20
C LEU A 37 0.63 7.35 -4.83
N ILE A 38 0.63 7.49 -6.16
CA ILE A 38 -0.29 8.38 -6.88
C ILE A 38 -1.73 7.99 -6.59
N VAL A 39 -2.09 6.72 -6.74
CA VAL A 39 -3.45 6.24 -6.48
C VAL A 39 -3.84 6.48 -5.02
N SER A 40 -2.93 6.21 -4.08
CA SER A 40 -3.19 6.39 -2.65
C SER A 40 -3.41 7.85 -2.25
N ILE A 41 -2.63 8.77 -2.81
CA ILE A 41 -2.78 10.21 -2.56
C ILE A 41 -4.12 10.71 -3.12
N ASN A 42 -4.45 10.35 -4.36
CA ASN A 42 -5.68 10.80 -5.01
C ASN A 42 -6.92 10.23 -4.32
N PHE A 43 -6.91 8.93 -3.97
CA PHE A 43 -8.01 8.32 -3.23
C PHE A 43 -8.20 8.97 -1.86
N SER A 44 -7.10 9.17 -1.12
CA SER A 44 -7.15 9.87 0.18
C SER A 44 -7.72 11.27 0.05
N TRP A 45 -7.41 12.01 -1.02
CA TRP A 45 -7.97 13.33 -1.23
C TRP A 45 -9.47 13.28 -1.53
N ILE A 46 -9.92 12.40 -2.43
CA ILE A 46 -11.35 12.26 -2.77
C ILE A 46 -12.17 11.89 -1.53
N VAL A 47 -11.73 10.90 -0.76
CA VAL A 47 -12.49 10.41 0.41
C VAL A 47 -12.56 11.45 1.53
N MET A 48 -11.49 12.23 1.72
CA MET A 48 -11.37 13.14 2.86
C MET A 48 -11.87 14.56 2.55
N ASN A 49 -11.62 15.06 1.35
CA ASN A 49 -11.91 16.44 0.97
C ASN A 49 -13.20 16.57 0.15
N GLU A 50 -13.47 15.65 -0.77
CA GLU A 50 -14.63 15.76 -1.66
C GLU A 50 -15.86 15.08 -1.07
N LEU A 51 -15.68 13.91 -0.47
CA LEU A 51 -16.76 13.12 0.08
C LEU A 51 -16.95 13.32 1.60
N GLU A 52 -15.99 13.95 2.27
CA GLU A 52 -15.98 14.20 3.73
C GLU A 52 -16.28 12.94 4.58
N LEU A 53 -15.98 11.74 4.06
CA LEU A 53 -16.32 10.46 4.70
C LEU A 53 -15.39 10.12 5.85
N ILE A 54 -14.20 10.72 5.86
CA ILE A 54 -13.17 10.55 6.89
C ILE A 54 -12.66 11.95 7.28
N LYS A 55 -12.85 12.33 8.53
CA LYS A 55 -12.27 13.57 9.09
C LYS A 55 -10.86 13.27 9.60
N ARG A 56 -9.91 14.15 9.25
CA ARG A 56 -8.54 14.09 9.79
C ARG A 56 -8.44 14.95 11.03
N THR A 57 -7.69 14.47 12.01
CA THR A 57 -7.19 15.31 13.08
C THR A 57 -6.29 16.43 12.54
N GLU A 58 -6.53 17.66 13.01
CA GLU A 58 -5.72 18.86 12.70
C GLU A 58 -4.41 18.92 13.51
N GLU A 59 -4.26 18.08 14.55
CA GLU A 59 -3.03 17.99 15.32
C GLU A 59 -1.86 17.46 14.48
N THR A 60 -0.70 18.11 14.61
CA THR A 60 0.48 17.85 13.78
C THR A 60 0.96 16.40 13.85
N LEU A 61 0.98 15.78 15.04
CA LEU A 61 1.54 14.43 15.23
C LEU A 61 0.66 13.31 14.65
N PRO A 62 -0.66 13.24 14.92
CA PRO A 62 -1.58 12.33 14.24
C PRO A 62 -1.63 12.56 12.72
N TYR A 63 -1.54 13.82 12.28
CA TYR A 63 -1.44 14.15 10.86
C TYR A 63 -0.21 13.51 10.21
N THR A 64 0.97 13.62 10.83
CA THR A 64 2.19 12.96 10.35
C THR A 64 2.05 11.43 10.34
N ALA A 65 1.39 10.83 11.34
CA ALA A 65 1.12 9.39 11.35
C ALA A 65 0.27 8.94 10.15
N SER A 66 -0.78 9.70 9.83
CA SER A 66 -1.61 9.48 8.64
C SER A 66 -0.81 9.61 7.34
N LEU A 67 0.10 10.59 7.25
CA LEU A 67 1.01 10.75 6.12
C LEU A 67 1.93 9.53 5.95
N LEU A 68 2.55 9.05 7.03
CA LEU A 68 3.42 7.87 7.01
C LEU A 68 2.67 6.64 6.52
N ASN A 69 1.43 6.45 6.97
CA ASN A 69 0.61 5.33 6.54
C ASN A 69 0.35 5.35 5.02
N ARG A 70 -0.15 6.49 4.49
CA ARG A 70 -0.53 6.61 3.08
C ARG A 70 0.65 6.71 2.11
N SER A 71 1.75 7.34 2.53
CA SER A 71 2.86 7.66 1.64
C SER A 71 4.01 6.66 1.70
N ILE A 72 4.11 5.87 2.77
CA ILE A 72 5.21 4.92 2.94
C ILE A 72 4.70 3.51 3.23
N ILE A 73 3.91 3.32 4.29
CA ILE A 73 3.50 1.97 4.71
C ILE A 73 2.71 1.26 3.61
N ILE A 74 1.65 1.89 3.09
CA ILE A 74 0.79 1.29 2.06
C ILE A 74 1.62 0.92 0.80
N PRO A 75 2.37 1.86 0.17
CA PRO A 75 3.20 1.52 -0.98
C PRO A 75 4.23 0.43 -0.72
N VAL A 76 4.95 0.49 0.41
CA VAL A 76 6.00 -0.48 0.74
C VAL A 76 5.42 -1.88 1.01
N LEU A 77 4.27 -1.97 1.67
CA LEU A 77 3.61 -3.26 1.89
C LEU A 77 3.18 -3.92 0.59
N LEU A 78 2.69 -3.15 -0.40
CA LEU A 78 2.40 -3.70 -1.73
C LEU A 78 3.65 -4.18 -2.45
N LEU A 79 4.78 -3.47 -2.31
CA LEU A 79 6.05 -3.97 -2.87
C LEU A 79 6.48 -5.27 -2.24
N ILE A 80 6.39 -5.39 -0.91
CA ILE A 80 6.72 -6.63 -0.19
C ILE A 80 5.82 -7.76 -0.70
N GLN A 81 4.52 -7.52 -0.76
CA GLN A 81 3.53 -8.47 -1.25
C GLN A 81 3.83 -8.92 -2.69
N LEU A 82 4.13 -8.00 -3.61
CA LEU A 82 4.46 -8.33 -4.99
C LEU A 82 5.77 -9.13 -5.11
N ASN A 83 6.81 -8.76 -4.38
CA ASN A 83 8.06 -9.53 -4.39
C ASN A 83 7.85 -10.95 -3.83
N MET A 84 7.01 -11.09 -2.80
CA MET A 84 6.66 -12.40 -2.25
C MET A 84 5.77 -13.21 -3.20
N SER A 85 4.84 -12.57 -3.91
CA SER A 85 3.93 -13.27 -4.83
C SER A 85 4.65 -13.76 -6.10
N MET A 86 5.67 -13.02 -6.57
CA MET A 86 6.54 -13.44 -7.66
C MET A 86 7.62 -14.45 -7.24
N ALA A 87 7.72 -14.78 -5.94
CA ALA A 87 8.67 -15.79 -5.49
C ALA A 87 8.27 -17.23 -5.86
N ARG A 88 6.99 -17.47 -6.17
CA ARG A 88 6.46 -18.78 -6.58
C ARG A 88 5.40 -18.63 -7.66
N ASP A 89 5.43 -19.50 -8.66
CA ASP A 89 4.47 -19.48 -9.79
C ASP A 89 3.08 -20.07 -9.46
N SER A 90 2.81 -20.38 -8.19
CA SER A 90 1.52 -20.94 -7.79
C SER A 90 0.45 -19.86 -7.70
N PHE A 91 -0.65 -20.02 -8.44
CA PHE A 91 -1.82 -19.14 -8.36
C PHE A 91 -2.36 -19.05 -6.92
N LEU A 92 -2.48 -20.19 -6.23
CA LEU A 92 -2.91 -20.24 -4.83
C LEU A 92 -1.99 -19.41 -3.91
N TRP A 93 -0.68 -19.46 -4.12
CA TRP A 93 0.27 -18.64 -3.38
C TRP A 93 0.03 -17.15 -3.60
N LYS A 94 -0.13 -16.71 -4.86
CA LYS A 94 -0.39 -15.31 -5.20
C LYS A 94 -1.67 -14.80 -4.56
N THR A 95 -2.74 -15.61 -4.57
CA THR A 95 -4.01 -15.27 -3.92
C THR A 95 -3.87 -15.16 -2.41
N VAL A 96 -3.21 -16.11 -1.74
CA VAL A 96 -3.01 -16.08 -0.28
C VAL A 96 -2.18 -14.87 0.13
N VAL A 97 -1.09 -14.57 -0.57
CA VAL A 97 -0.25 -13.41 -0.28
C VAL A 97 -1.04 -12.11 -0.47
N MET A 98 -1.83 -11.99 -1.53
CA MET A 98 -2.69 -10.82 -1.76
C MET A 98 -3.73 -10.65 -0.65
N LEU A 99 -4.47 -11.70 -0.30
CA LEU A 99 -5.46 -11.65 0.78
C LEU A 99 -4.81 -11.30 2.12
N SER A 100 -3.63 -11.85 2.41
CA SER A 100 -2.88 -11.51 3.63
C SER A 100 -2.47 -10.04 3.67
N ALA A 101 -2.05 -9.46 2.55
CA ALA A 101 -1.70 -8.05 2.46
C ALA A 101 -2.93 -7.16 2.66
N VAL A 102 -4.06 -7.49 2.05
CA VAL A 102 -5.33 -6.79 2.28
C VAL A 102 -5.71 -6.83 3.76
N LEU A 103 -5.62 -7.99 4.41
CA LEU A 103 -5.92 -8.11 5.84
C LEU A 103 -5.00 -7.24 6.71
N VAL A 104 -3.70 -7.20 6.42
CA VAL A 104 -2.76 -6.33 7.15
C VAL A 104 -3.11 -4.86 6.93
N LEU A 105 -3.41 -4.45 5.70
CA LEU A 105 -3.76 -3.06 5.37
C LEU A 105 -5.07 -2.63 6.04
N VAL A 106 -6.10 -3.49 6.05
CA VAL A 106 -7.34 -3.25 6.79
C VAL A 106 -7.07 -3.15 8.30
N GLY A 107 -6.21 -4.02 8.84
CA GLY A 107 -5.79 -3.96 10.24
C GLY A 107 -5.09 -2.64 10.60
N LEU A 108 -4.25 -2.13 9.70
CA LEU A 108 -3.63 -0.80 9.85
C LEU A 108 -4.66 0.33 9.79
N SER A 109 -5.65 0.23 8.90
CA SER A 109 -6.76 1.20 8.83
C SER A 109 -7.56 1.22 10.12
N TYR A 110 -7.94 0.05 10.63
CA TYR A 110 -8.61 -0.08 11.92
C TYR A 110 -7.77 0.51 13.06
N LEU A 111 -6.45 0.29 13.05
CA LEU A 111 -5.56 0.87 14.05
C LEU A 111 -5.52 2.41 13.99
N MET A 112 -5.62 3.02 12.80
CA MET A 112 -5.74 4.48 12.68
C MET A 112 -7.01 5.00 13.36
N THR A 113 -8.15 4.34 13.13
CA THR A 113 -9.42 4.71 13.77
C THR A 113 -9.38 4.47 15.28
N ALA A 114 -8.83 3.34 15.74
CA ALA A 114 -8.71 3.02 17.16
C ALA A 114 -7.81 4.00 17.94
N LEU A 115 -6.86 4.65 17.23
CA LEU A 115 -5.97 5.66 17.79
C LEU A 115 -6.48 7.09 17.61
N ASN A 116 -7.72 7.28 17.14
CA ASN A 116 -8.34 8.57 16.84
C ASN A 116 -7.50 9.45 15.89
N ILE A 117 -6.84 8.82 14.91
CA ILE A 117 -6.09 9.54 13.85
C ILE A 117 -7.07 9.99 12.76
N THR A 118 -8.10 9.19 12.54
CA THR A 118 -9.16 9.38 11.55
C THR A 118 -10.52 9.10 12.19
N ASP A 119 -11.42 10.07 12.13
CA ASP A 119 -12.81 9.89 12.54
C ASP A 119 -13.64 9.44 11.32
N ASN A 120 -14.18 8.23 11.41
CA ASN A 120 -15.04 7.65 10.38
C ASN A 120 -16.48 8.11 10.63
N THR A 121 -16.97 9.08 9.87
CA THR A 121 -18.37 9.55 9.97
C THR A 121 -19.32 8.53 9.34
N ASP A 122 -19.03 8.07 8.12
CA ASP A 122 -19.86 7.10 7.36
C ASP A 122 -19.04 5.99 6.67
N TRP A 123 -17.74 5.87 7.01
CA TRP A 123 -16.83 4.93 6.36
C TRP A 123 -16.75 3.59 7.10
N ASN A 124 -16.98 2.49 6.37
CA ASN A 124 -16.91 1.13 6.90
C ASN A 124 -15.57 0.45 6.52
N LEU A 125 -15.01 -0.37 7.42
CA LEU A 125 -13.86 -1.24 7.18
C LEU A 125 -14.03 -2.16 5.95
N GLY A 126 -15.27 -2.48 5.56
CA GLY A 126 -15.54 -3.19 4.31
C GLY A 126 -15.13 -2.41 3.06
N LEU A 127 -15.29 -1.07 3.06
CA LEU A 127 -14.84 -0.21 1.96
C LEU A 127 -13.32 -0.11 1.91
N ASP A 128 -12.66 -0.10 3.07
CA ASP A 128 -11.19 -0.22 3.14
C ASP A 128 -10.71 -1.53 2.51
N ALA A 129 -11.36 -2.65 2.81
CA ALA A 129 -11.01 -3.94 2.23
C ALA A 129 -11.13 -3.94 0.70
N ILE A 130 -12.21 -3.36 0.16
CA ILE A 130 -12.43 -3.22 -1.28
C ILE A 130 -11.35 -2.31 -1.89
N TYR A 131 -11.08 -1.16 -1.27
CA TYR A 131 -10.04 -0.24 -1.72
C TYR A 131 -8.67 -0.91 -1.77
N PHE A 132 -8.24 -1.57 -0.69
CA PHE A 132 -6.95 -2.24 -0.65
C PHE A 132 -6.88 -3.41 -1.63
N PHE A 133 -7.98 -4.14 -1.82
CA PHE A 133 -8.04 -5.19 -2.83
C PHE A 133 -7.84 -4.63 -4.25
N LEU A 134 -8.53 -3.54 -4.61
CA LEU A 134 -8.34 -2.85 -5.88
C LEU A 134 -6.92 -2.30 -6.03
N LEU A 135 -6.36 -1.74 -4.96
CA LEU A 135 -5.00 -1.22 -4.96
C LEU A 135 -3.97 -2.32 -5.22
N ASN A 136 -4.15 -3.52 -4.65
CA ASN A 136 -3.33 -4.69 -4.95
C ASN A 136 -3.44 -5.07 -6.44
N LEU A 137 -4.65 -5.07 -7.02
CA LEU A 137 -4.84 -5.34 -8.45
C LEU A 137 -4.12 -4.31 -9.33
N ILE A 138 -4.19 -3.03 -8.98
CA ILE A 138 -3.46 -1.97 -9.68
C ILE A 138 -1.95 -2.21 -9.59
N ALA A 139 -1.45 -2.62 -8.43
CA ALA A 139 -0.03 -2.91 -8.26
C ALA A 139 0.43 -4.09 -9.14
N TYR A 140 -0.35 -5.16 -9.23
CA TYR A 140 -0.10 -6.27 -10.18
C TYR A 140 -0.14 -5.82 -11.63
N PHE A 141 -1.13 -4.99 -11.99
CA PHE A 141 -1.24 -4.46 -13.33
C PHE A 141 -0.06 -3.55 -13.69
N ALA A 142 0.37 -2.69 -12.78
CA ALA A 142 1.54 -1.83 -12.96
C ALA A 142 2.82 -2.65 -13.16
N TYR A 143 2.99 -3.72 -12.40
CA TYR A 143 4.09 -4.67 -12.59
C TYR A 143 4.03 -5.30 -14.00
N TRP A 144 2.87 -5.86 -14.37
CA TRP A 144 2.69 -6.51 -15.67
C TRP A 144 2.99 -5.58 -16.86
N VAL A 145 2.56 -4.32 -16.78
CA VAL A 145 2.90 -3.31 -17.80
C VAL A 145 4.40 -3.13 -17.90
N MET A 146 5.10 -2.97 -16.77
CA MET A 146 6.55 -2.74 -16.77
C MET A 146 7.34 -3.95 -17.28
N GLU A 147 6.96 -5.16 -16.85
CA GLU A 147 7.54 -6.43 -17.32
C GLU A 147 7.41 -6.54 -18.85
N SER A 148 6.21 -6.29 -19.38
CA SER A 148 5.96 -6.35 -20.83
C SER A 148 6.77 -5.35 -21.65
N VAL A 149 7.10 -4.18 -21.07
CA VAL A 149 7.96 -3.17 -21.71
C VAL A 149 9.41 -3.61 -21.67
N SER A 150 9.85 -4.18 -20.55
CA SER A 150 11.22 -4.69 -20.38
C SER A 150 11.53 -5.84 -21.36
N GLU A 151 10.61 -6.79 -21.53
CA GLU A 151 10.78 -7.90 -22.50
C GLU A 151 10.91 -7.40 -23.94
N LYS A 152 10.10 -6.41 -24.33
CA LYS A 152 10.14 -5.82 -25.67
C LYS A 152 11.44 -5.08 -25.93
N ALA A 153 12.00 -4.39 -24.93
CA ALA A 153 13.25 -3.66 -25.06
C ALA A 153 14.45 -4.61 -25.28
N VAL A 154 14.46 -5.77 -24.63
CA VAL A 154 15.53 -6.77 -24.78
C VAL A 154 15.44 -7.52 -26.12
N ASN A 155 14.24 -7.82 -26.61
CA ASN A 155 14.06 -8.54 -27.88
C ASN A 155 14.32 -7.67 -29.13
N GLN A 156 14.53 -6.36 -28.97
CA GLN A 156 14.84 -5.42 -30.07
C GLN A 156 16.33 -5.04 -30.16
N SER A 157 17.18 -5.54 -29.24
CA SER A 157 18.64 -5.36 -29.25
C SER A 157 19.36 -6.57 -29.81
#